data_AF-A0A8H7KBI7-F1
#
_entry.id   AF-A0A8H7KBI7-F1
#
_cell.length_a   1.000
_cell.length_b   1.000
_cell.length_c   1.000
_cell.angle_alpha   90.00
_cell.angle_beta   90.00
_cell.angle_gamma   90.00
#
_symmetry.space_group_name_H-M   'P 1'
#
loop_
_entity.id
_entity.type
_entity.pdbx_description
1 polymer ?
#
loop_
_entity_poly.entity_id
_entity_poly.type
_entity_poly.pdbx_seq_one_letter_code
_entity_poly.pdbx_strand_id
1 'polypeptide(L)'
;MQPKVRNPDVHIQLPPLLQLKAISDRFTKLALSSSNAPKAPKLELSANMHGDLRLRIQTETIDISSSWSNLENPELDPNQLDVPLEEHPSTRFREEGPNRWATVRVDGKDWSKVLSVGRLEGRVIACFADGHALILYVYVPHYDEVMADESVVTYYVQSYSS
;
A
#
# COMPACT_ATOMS: atom_id res chain seq x y z
N MET A 1 7.55 -19.28 -6.85
CA MET A 1 8.34 -19.03 -5.62
C MET A 1 7.94 -17.67 -5.09
N GLN A 2 7.57 -17.58 -3.81
CA GLN A 2 7.24 -16.32 -3.18
C GLN A 2 8.56 -15.61 -2.80
N PRO A 3 8.77 -14.33 -3.15
CA PRO A 3 9.99 -13.64 -2.77
C PRO A 3 10.11 -13.60 -1.24
N LYS A 4 11.31 -13.84 -0.69
CA LYS A 4 11.56 -13.61 0.73
C LYS A 4 11.46 -12.11 1.00
N VAL A 5 10.34 -11.68 1.55
CA VAL A 5 10.13 -10.30 1.97
C VAL A 5 10.32 -10.21 3.47
N ARG A 6 10.90 -9.10 3.93
CA ARG A 6 10.99 -8.77 5.36
C ARG A 6 9.57 -8.71 5.96
N ASN A 7 9.44 -9.06 7.23
CA ASN A 7 8.19 -8.89 7.97
C ASN A 7 7.66 -7.45 7.83
N PRO A 8 6.40 -7.27 7.38
CA PRO A 8 5.83 -5.94 7.21
C PRO A 8 5.74 -5.17 8.52
N ASP A 9 6.04 -3.89 8.43
CA ASP A 9 5.96 -2.91 9.50
C ASP A 9 4.54 -2.37 9.69
N VAL A 10 3.77 -2.26 8.60
CA VAL A 10 2.36 -1.81 8.65
C VAL A 10 1.49 -2.71 7.79
N HIS A 11 0.32 -3.09 8.29
CA HIS A 11 -0.75 -3.73 7.52
C HIS A 11 -2.03 -2.90 7.63
N ILE A 12 -2.64 -2.56 6.50
CA ILE A 12 -3.81 -1.67 6.44
C ILE A 12 -4.74 -2.09 5.31
N GLN A 13 -6.05 -2.04 5.56
CA GLN A 13 -7.05 -2.21 4.51
C GLN A 13 -7.11 -0.94 3.66
N LEU A 14 -6.92 -1.08 2.35
CA LEU A 14 -6.95 0.06 1.44
C LEU A 14 -8.38 0.59 1.25
N PRO A 15 -8.52 1.91 1.00
CA PRO A 15 -9.77 2.44 0.47
C PRO A 15 -10.06 1.85 -0.92
N PRO A 16 -11.27 2.03 -1.48
CA PRO A 16 -11.62 1.51 -2.79
C PRO A 16 -10.55 1.81 -3.84
N LEU A 17 -10.01 0.77 -4.49
CA LEU A 17 -8.87 0.93 -5.41
C LEU A 17 -9.16 1.87 -6.57
N LEU A 18 -10.42 1.96 -7.00
CA LEU A 18 -10.86 2.93 -8.02
C LEU A 18 -10.64 4.38 -7.58
N GLN A 19 -10.94 4.70 -6.32
CA GLN A 19 -10.71 6.03 -5.75
C GLN A 19 -9.21 6.31 -5.64
N LEU A 20 -8.45 5.36 -5.08
CA LEU A 20 -7.00 5.48 -4.93
C LEU A 20 -6.31 5.64 -6.29
N LYS A 21 -6.77 4.92 -7.31
CA LYS A 21 -6.30 5.02 -8.70
C LYS A 21 -6.58 6.37 -9.29
N ALA A 22 -7.82 6.86 -9.17
CA ALA A 22 -8.21 8.15 -9.72
C ALA A 22 -7.33 9.30 -9.19
N ILE A 23 -6.99 9.27 -7.89
CA ILE A 23 -6.11 10.26 -7.26
C ILE A 23 -4.66 10.06 -7.72
N SER A 24 -4.16 8.81 -7.71
CA SER A 24 -2.80 8.46 -8.15
C SER A 24 -2.51 8.88 -9.60
N ASP A 25 -3.47 8.65 -10.50
CA ASP A 25 -3.36 9.01 -11.91
C ASP A 25 -3.34 10.54 -12.11
N ARG A 26 -4.11 11.28 -11.30
CA ARG A 26 -4.10 12.75 -11.32
C ARG A 26 -2.77 13.30 -10.83
N PHE A 27 -2.24 12.77 -9.73
CA PHE A 27 -0.94 13.18 -9.18
C PHE A 27 0.18 12.95 -10.19
N THR A 28 0.21 11.76 -10.79
CA THR A 28 1.17 11.39 -11.83
C THR A 28 1.09 12.34 -13.03
N LYS A 29 -0.11 12.67 -13.51
CA LYS A 29 -0.30 13.63 -14.61
C LYS A 29 0.18 15.04 -14.26
N LEU A 30 -0.15 15.53 -13.06
CA LEU A 30 0.29 16.85 -12.60
C LEU A 30 1.81 16.93 -12.55
N ALA A 31 2.48 15.94 -11.97
CA ALA A 31 3.93 15.92 -11.90
C ALA A 31 4.61 15.76 -13.27
N LEU A 32 4.03 14.99 -14.19
CA LEU A 32 4.51 14.92 -15.57
C LEU A 32 4.36 16.24 -16.32
N SER A 33 3.29 17.01 -16.04
CA SER A 33 3.09 18.33 -16.66
C SER A 33 4.01 19.41 -16.07
N SER A 34 4.47 19.23 -14.84
CA SER A 34 5.27 20.22 -14.11
C SER A 34 6.77 19.95 -14.18
N SER A 35 7.20 18.80 -14.71
CA SER A 35 8.62 18.42 -14.78
C SER A 35 9.07 18.26 -16.23
N ASN A 36 10.16 18.92 -16.60
CA ASN A 36 10.87 18.68 -17.87
C ASN A 36 11.76 17.42 -17.79
N ALA A 37 11.62 16.60 -16.76
CA ALA A 37 12.49 15.47 -16.48
C ALA A 37 12.03 14.20 -17.22
N PRO A 38 12.95 13.39 -17.76
CA PRO A 38 12.61 12.18 -18.52
C PRO A 38 12.16 11.00 -17.64
N LYS A 39 12.20 11.13 -16.31
CA LYS A 39 11.86 10.06 -15.36
C LYS A 39 10.40 10.18 -14.92
N ALA A 40 9.69 9.05 -14.89
CA ALA A 40 8.34 9.01 -14.35
C ALA A 40 8.34 9.41 -12.86
N PRO A 41 7.36 10.21 -12.42
CA PRO A 41 7.35 10.73 -11.08
C PRO A 41 7.12 9.64 -10.04
N LYS A 42 7.77 9.78 -8.89
CA LYS A 42 7.67 8.83 -7.79
C LYS A 42 6.56 9.26 -6.84
N LEU A 43 5.64 8.34 -6.57
CA LEU A 43 4.60 8.50 -5.56
C LEU A 43 5.13 7.96 -4.23
N GLU A 44 4.93 8.72 -3.16
CA GLU A 44 5.11 8.25 -1.79
C GLU A 44 3.78 7.72 -1.26
N LEU A 45 3.76 6.44 -0.89
CA LEU A 45 2.68 5.85 -0.11
C LEU A 45 3.18 5.69 1.32
N SER A 46 2.48 6.30 2.27
CA SER A 46 2.73 6.15 3.69
C SER A 46 1.52 5.57 4.39
N ALA A 47 1.70 4.65 5.33
CA ALA A 47 0.63 4.19 6.22
C ALA A 47 1.13 4.06 7.66
N ASN A 48 0.22 4.08 8.64
CA ASN A 48 0.52 3.82 10.04
C ASN A 48 -0.31 2.64 10.58
N MET A 49 0.00 2.24 11.81
CA MET A 49 -0.75 1.22 12.57
C MET A 49 -1.96 1.79 13.34
N HIS A 50 -2.46 2.95 12.91
CA HIS A 50 -3.55 3.71 13.54
C HIS A 50 -4.64 4.13 12.54
N GLY A 51 -4.75 3.42 11.42
CA GLY A 51 -5.82 3.59 10.44
C GLY A 51 -5.65 4.75 9.46
N ASP A 52 -4.45 5.30 9.31
CA ASP A 52 -4.18 6.34 8.33
C ASP A 52 -3.33 5.85 7.15
N LEU A 53 -3.72 6.29 5.96
CA LEU A 53 -3.00 6.13 4.70
C LEU A 53 -2.80 7.51 4.07
N ARG A 54 -1.64 7.74 3.48
CA ARG A 54 -1.31 8.95 2.73
C ARG A 54 -0.66 8.62 1.42
N LEU A 55 -1.14 9.24 0.35
CA LEU A 55 -0.50 9.29 -0.95
C LEU A 55 0.03 10.69 -1.17
N ARG A 56 1.32 10.84 -1.49
CA ARG A 56 1.96 12.13 -1.75
C ARG A 56 2.76 12.08 -3.05
N ILE A 57 2.85 13.22 -3.69
CA ILE A 57 3.83 13.46 -4.75
C ILE A 57 4.50 14.81 -4.50
N GLN A 58 5.82 14.82 -4.60
CA GLN A 58 6.62 16.01 -4.41
C GLN A 58 7.56 16.18 -5.61
N THR A 59 7.51 17.35 -6.23
CA THR A 59 8.42 17.81 -7.28
C THR A 59 8.98 19.18 -6.90
N GLU A 60 9.77 19.80 -7.76
CA GLU A 60 10.30 21.16 -7.54
C GLU A 60 9.19 22.22 -7.45
N THR A 61 8.05 21.98 -8.11
CA THR A 61 6.99 22.99 -8.28
C THR A 61 5.69 22.63 -7.58
N ILE A 62 5.48 21.35 -7.24
CA ILE A 62 4.26 20.87 -6.60
C ILE A 62 4.59 19.96 -5.43
N ASP A 63 3.82 20.10 -4.36
CA ASP A 63 3.81 19.21 -3.21
C ASP A 63 2.35 19.00 -2.82
N ILE A 64 1.80 17.85 -3.18
CA ILE A 64 0.39 17.53 -2.96
C ILE A 64 0.25 16.16 -2.32
N SER A 65 -0.70 16.06 -1.40
CA SER A 65 -1.03 14.80 -0.73
C SER A 65 -2.53 14.60 -0.61
N SER A 66 -2.94 13.35 -0.58
CA SER A 66 -4.28 12.92 -0.17
C SER A 66 -4.13 11.92 0.96
N SER A 67 -5.01 12.03 1.96
CA SER A 67 -5.00 11.17 3.14
C SER A 67 -6.37 10.54 3.33
N TRP A 68 -6.35 9.31 3.85
CA TRP A 68 -7.51 8.56 4.30
C TRP A 68 -7.27 8.19 5.75
N SER A 69 -8.30 8.30 6.57
CA SER A 69 -8.27 7.98 7.99
C SER A 69 -9.40 7.01 8.33
N ASN A 70 -9.36 6.45 9.54
CA ASN A 70 -10.33 5.45 10.01
C ASN A 70 -10.36 4.19 9.12
N LEU A 71 -9.22 3.83 8.54
CA LEU A 71 -9.03 2.55 7.88
C LEU A 71 -8.75 1.46 8.92
N GLU A 72 -9.01 0.21 8.55
CA GLU A 72 -8.77 -0.93 9.42
C GLU A 72 -7.30 -1.38 9.32
N ASN A 73 -6.66 -1.64 10.46
CA ASN A 73 -5.42 -2.41 10.53
C ASN A 73 -5.79 -3.86 10.95
N PRO A 74 -5.76 -4.84 10.04
CA PRO A 74 -6.17 -6.21 10.35
C PRO A 74 -5.38 -6.83 11.52
N GLU A 75 -6.01 -7.68 12.32
CA GLU A 75 -5.29 -8.44 13.35
C GLU A 75 -4.44 -9.55 12.72
N LEU A 76 -3.25 -9.78 13.28
CA LEU A 76 -2.36 -10.86 12.86
C LEU A 76 -2.64 -12.10 13.70
N ASP A 77 -2.80 -13.26 13.04
CA ASP A 77 -2.89 -14.55 13.72
C ASP A 77 -1.50 -14.96 14.25
N PRO A 78 -1.30 -15.05 15.58
CA PRO A 78 0.00 -15.40 16.16
C PRO A 78 0.52 -16.76 15.71
N ASN A 79 -0.36 -17.69 15.32
CA ASN A 79 0.03 -19.03 14.87
C ASN A 79 0.64 -19.02 13.46
N GLN A 80 0.52 -17.91 12.72
CA GLN A 80 1.01 -17.75 11.36
C GLN A 80 2.25 -16.84 11.27
N LEU A 81 2.78 -16.38 12.41
CA LEU A 81 3.94 -15.50 12.45
C LEU A 81 5.23 -16.30 12.67
N ASP A 82 6.29 -15.86 11.98
CA ASP A 82 7.65 -16.38 12.17
C ASP A 82 8.28 -15.95 13.51
N VAL A 83 7.72 -14.92 14.15
CA VAL A 83 8.18 -14.34 15.41
C VAL A 83 6.99 -14.10 16.34
N PRO A 84 7.19 -14.06 17.68
CA PRO A 84 6.14 -13.67 18.61
C PRO A 84 5.51 -12.32 18.24
N LEU A 85 4.19 -12.18 18.44
CA LEU A 85 3.46 -10.96 18.09
C LEU A 85 4.06 -9.70 18.74
N GLU A 86 4.54 -9.82 19.98
CA GLU A 86 5.18 -8.74 20.74
C GLU A 86 6.48 -8.24 20.06
N GLU A 87 7.20 -9.14 19.40
CA GLU A 87 8.44 -8.84 18.69
C GLU A 87 8.19 -8.45 17.21
N HIS A 88 6.96 -8.62 16.72
CA HIS A 88 6.62 -8.34 15.34
C HIS A 88 6.76 -6.84 15.03
N PRO A 89 7.35 -6.45 13.86
CA PRO A 89 7.57 -5.04 13.51
C PRO A 89 6.32 -4.17 13.60
N SER A 90 5.14 -4.72 13.24
CA SER A 90 3.87 -3.99 13.35
C SER A 90 3.46 -3.63 14.77
N THR A 91 3.82 -4.45 15.78
CA THR A 91 3.52 -4.14 17.18
C THR A 91 4.35 -2.95 17.63
N ARG A 92 5.63 -2.94 17.29
CA ARG A 92 6.53 -1.81 17.54
C ARG A 92 6.06 -0.52 16.85
N PHE A 93 5.67 -0.61 15.58
CA PHE A 93 5.11 0.54 14.85
C PHE A 93 3.82 1.08 15.50
N ARG A 94 2.98 0.19 16.05
CA ARG A 94 1.78 0.59 16.80
C ARG A 94 2.13 1.33 18.08
N GLU A 95 3.09 0.81 18.86
CA GLU A 95 3.55 1.40 20.13
C GLU A 95 4.26 2.75 19.95
N GLU A 96 4.97 2.94 18.84
CA GLU A 96 5.61 4.22 18.48
C GLU A 96 4.58 5.34 18.18
N GLY A 97 3.30 5.00 18.07
CA GLY A 97 2.18 5.94 18.02
C GLY A 97 1.73 6.35 16.61
N PRO A 98 0.67 7.17 16.49
CA PRO A 98 0.02 7.49 15.21
C PRO A 98 0.91 8.29 14.24
N ASN A 99 1.97 8.92 14.74
CA ASN A 99 2.94 9.65 13.93
C ASN A 99 4.05 8.76 13.37
N ARG A 100 4.05 7.45 13.66
CA ARG A 100 4.99 6.51 13.04
C ARG A 100 4.41 5.98 11.73
N TRP A 101 5.02 6.41 10.62
CA TRP A 101 4.63 6.03 9.28
C TRP A 101 5.66 5.08 8.67
N ALA A 102 5.18 4.01 8.03
CA ALA A 102 5.96 3.25 7.06
C ALA A 102 5.75 3.88 5.68
N THR A 103 6.82 4.10 4.91
CA THR A 103 6.74 4.75 3.60
C THR A 103 7.41 3.92 2.50
N VAL A 104 6.72 3.78 1.38
CA VAL A 104 7.22 3.12 0.16
C VAL A 104 7.09 4.07 -1.02
N ARG A 105 8.12 4.09 -1.88
CA ARG A 105 8.14 4.92 -3.10
C ARG A 105 7.93 4.07 -4.33
N VAL A 106 6.94 4.39 -5.14
CA VAL A 106 6.57 3.64 -6.34
C VAL A 106 6.57 4.53 -7.59
N ASP A 107 6.74 3.92 -8.76
CA ASP A 107 6.56 4.63 -10.02
C ASP A 107 5.07 4.86 -10.29
N GLY A 108 4.68 6.08 -10.62
CA GLY A 108 3.27 6.40 -10.86
C GLY A 108 2.62 5.56 -11.97
N LYS A 109 3.37 5.21 -13.03
CA LYS A 109 2.83 4.40 -14.14
C LYS A 109 2.64 2.95 -13.74
N ASP A 110 3.60 2.37 -13.02
CA ASP A 110 3.50 0.98 -12.59
C ASP A 110 2.48 0.82 -11.47
N TRP A 111 2.42 1.78 -10.55
CA TRP A 111 1.37 1.85 -9.54
C TRP A 111 -0.03 1.92 -10.16
N SER A 112 -0.20 2.74 -11.20
CA SER A 112 -1.45 2.84 -11.96
C SER A 112 -1.89 1.51 -12.58
N LYS A 113 -0.95 0.70 -13.08
CA LYS A 113 -1.22 -0.65 -13.60
C LYS A 113 -1.62 -1.61 -12.49
N VAL A 114 -0.92 -1.61 -11.36
CA VAL A 114 -1.25 -2.45 -10.18
C VAL A 114 -2.68 -2.19 -9.72
N LEU A 115 -3.05 -0.90 -9.59
CA LEU A 115 -4.42 -0.53 -9.20
C LEU A 115 -5.48 -0.83 -10.26
N SER A 116 -5.09 -1.06 -11.52
CA SER A 116 -6.05 -1.38 -12.59
C SER A 116 -6.53 -2.83 -12.54
N VAL A 117 -5.87 -3.70 -11.78
CA VAL A 117 -6.32 -5.09 -11.59
C VAL A 117 -7.48 -5.17 -10.60
N GLY A 118 -7.64 -4.15 -9.75
CA GLY A 118 -8.69 -4.00 -8.74
C GLY A 118 -10.07 -3.61 -9.28
N ARG A 119 -10.47 -4.04 -10.48
CA ARG A 119 -11.87 -3.86 -10.95
C ARG A 119 -12.89 -4.67 -10.12
N LEU A 120 -12.40 -5.46 -9.18
CA LEU A 120 -13.18 -6.28 -8.28
C LEU A 120 -13.52 -5.45 -7.04
N GLU A 121 -14.77 -5.49 -6.60
CA GLU A 121 -15.28 -4.92 -5.34
C GLU A 121 -14.73 -5.70 -4.11
N GLY A 122 -13.46 -6.09 -4.16
CA GLY A 122 -12.80 -6.95 -3.19
C GLY A 122 -12.08 -6.16 -2.11
N ARG A 123 -11.96 -6.80 -0.94
CA ARG A 123 -11.10 -6.34 0.15
C ARG A 123 -9.64 -6.37 -0.31
N VAL A 124 -8.88 -5.32 -0.01
CA VAL A 124 -7.44 -5.27 -0.32
C VAL A 124 -6.67 -4.90 0.93
N ILE A 125 -5.73 -5.76 1.34
CA ILE A 125 -4.81 -5.50 2.45
C ILE A 125 -3.46 -5.12 1.86
N ALA A 126 -2.94 -3.96 2.28
CA ALA A 126 -1.61 -3.49 1.96
C ALA A 126 -0.67 -3.69 3.14
N CYS A 127 0.44 -4.36 2.89
CA CYS A 127 1.51 -4.58 3.84
C CYS A 127 2.74 -3.77 3.42
N PHE A 128 3.18 -2.84 4.26
CA PHE A 128 4.34 -1.99 4.04
C PHE A 128 5.54 -2.56 4.79
N ALA A 129 6.63 -2.81 4.09
CA ALA A 129 7.97 -2.90 4.66
C ALA A 129 8.64 -1.54 4.43
N ASP A 130 8.81 -0.76 5.50
CA ASP A 130 9.23 0.65 5.51
C ASP A 130 10.52 0.84 4.71
N GLY A 131 10.46 1.64 3.65
CA GLY A 131 11.56 1.91 2.74
C GLY A 131 11.93 0.77 1.78
N HIS A 132 11.27 -0.39 1.85
CA HIS A 132 11.69 -1.60 1.13
C HIS A 132 10.68 -2.08 0.08
N ALA A 133 9.44 -2.34 0.48
CA ALA A 133 8.45 -2.96 -0.40
C ALA A 133 7.02 -2.75 0.08
N LEU A 134 6.09 -2.81 -0.86
CA LEU A 134 4.65 -2.88 -0.62
C LEU A 134 4.14 -4.22 -1.16
N ILE A 135 3.43 -4.96 -0.32
CA ILE A 135 2.78 -6.21 -0.66
C ILE A 135 1.28 -5.96 -0.63
N LEU A 136 0.56 -6.36 -1.67
CA LEU A 136 -0.90 -6.22 -1.74
C LEU A 136 -1.55 -7.59 -1.80
N TYR A 137 -2.43 -7.88 -0.86
CA TYR A 137 -3.33 -9.04 -0.90
C TYR A 137 -4.69 -8.58 -1.39
N VAL A 138 -5.04 -8.98 -2.61
CA VAL A 138 -6.32 -8.64 -3.25
C VAL A 138 -7.22 -9.86 -3.16
N TYR A 139 -8.26 -9.76 -2.35
CA TYR A 139 -9.25 -10.82 -2.16
C TYR A 139 -10.27 -10.73 -3.29
N VAL A 140 -10.44 -11.83 -4.03
CA VAL A 140 -11.35 -11.89 -5.18
C VAL A 140 -12.68 -12.51 -4.72
N PRO A 141 -13.80 -11.76 -4.77
CA PRO A 141 -15.10 -12.33 -4.44
C PRO A 141 -15.52 -13.34 -5.51
N HIS A 142 -15.98 -14.52 -5.08
CA HIS A 142 -16.60 -15.51 -5.95
C HIS A 142 -18.12 -15.33 -5.85
N TYR A 143 -18.76 -14.93 -6.96
CA TYR A 143 -20.20 -14.68 -6.97
C TYR A 143 -21.04 -15.96 -7.15
N ASP A 144 -20.43 -17.10 -7.50
CA ASP A 144 -21.16 -18.29 -7.98
C ASP A 144 -21.06 -19.56 -7.11
N GLU A 145 -20.31 -19.57 -6.01
CA GLU A 145 -20.14 -20.80 -5.22
C GLU A 145 -20.30 -20.54 -3.71
N VAL A 146 -21.32 -21.16 -3.13
CA VAL A 146 -21.72 -21.08 -1.71
C VAL A 146 -20.64 -21.61 -0.74
N MET A 147 -19.50 -22.06 -1.25
CA MET A 147 -18.39 -22.69 -0.53
C MET A 147 -17.03 -22.47 -1.24
N ALA A 148 -16.85 -21.42 -2.06
CA ALA A 148 -15.54 -21.18 -2.68
C ALA A 148 -14.57 -20.53 -1.67
N ASP A 149 -13.39 -21.15 -1.49
CA ASP A 149 -12.26 -20.55 -0.76
C ASP A 149 -11.94 -19.15 -1.33
N GLU A 150 -11.67 -18.18 -0.45
CA GLU A 150 -11.26 -16.84 -0.87
C GLU A 150 -9.96 -16.94 -1.69
N SER A 151 -10.04 -16.66 -3.00
CA SER A 151 -8.84 -16.57 -3.83
C SER A 151 -8.16 -15.22 -3.57
N VAL A 152 -6.86 -15.28 -3.30
CA VAL A 152 -6.04 -14.09 -3.03
C VAL A 152 -4.99 -13.91 -4.12
N VAL A 153 -5.02 -12.76 -4.78
CA VAL A 153 -3.94 -12.34 -5.69
C VAL A 153 -2.95 -11.49 -4.91
N THR A 154 -1.68 -11.90 -4.90
CA THR A 154 -0.62 -11.17 -4.19
C THR A 154 0.28 -10.40 -5.17
N TYR A 155 0.41 -9.08 -4.97
CA TYR A 155 1.35 -8.24 -5.71
C TYR A 155 2.53 -7.84 -4.83
N TYR A 156 3.72 -7.86 -5.42
CA TYR A 156 4.95 -7.40 -4.79
C TYR A 156 5.47 -6.17 -5.53
N VAL A 157 5.56 -5.04 -4.85
CA VAL A 157 6.06 -3.77 -5.40
C VAL A 157 7.30 -3.37 -4.62
N GLN A 158 8.45 -3.31 -5.27
CA GLN A 158 9.69 -2.85 -4.64
C GLN A 158 9.69 -1.33 -4.52
N SER A 159 10.17 -0.84 -3.36
CA SER A 159 10.38 0.60 -3.15
C SER A 159 11.59 1.07 -3.95
N TYR A 160 11.49 2.23 -4.58
CA TYR A 160 12.66 2.94 -5.08
C TYR A 160 13.45 3.54 -3.91
N SER A 161 14.79 3.50 -4.00
CA SER A 161 15.66 4.28 -3.12
C SER A 161 15.51 5.77 -3.40
N SER A 162 15.71 6.59 -2.37
CA SER A 162 15.82 8.06 -2.49
C SER A 162 16.97 8.48 -3.38
#